data_AF-A0A7W9HLY0-F1
#
_entry.id   AF-A0A7W9HLY0-F1
#
_cell.length_a   1.000
_cell.length_b   1.000
_cell.length_c   1.000
_cell.angle_alpha   90.00
_cell.angle_beta   90.00
_cell.angle_gamma   90.00
#
_symmetry.space_group_name_H-M   'P 1'
#
loop_
_entity.id
_entity.type
_entity.pdbx_description
1 polymer ?
#
loop_
_entity_poly.entity_id
_entity_poly.type
_entity_poly.pdbx_seq_one_letter_code
_entity_poly.pdbx_strand_id
1 'polypeptide(L)'
;MKPQPTLQARLLGHELRRIREASGLTVAEVAAHTGQSPGDVQRLEDGVTDAPEPEPTLWCRWDTTATSVINVLCRLADRIDIYAPLGIHPALEHLDPDRCTAYVLTGTAVDRTDVTIRHITHVAHPGADRPLTRFTLPNGPAVVLYPYLHGAQFTEEPAHLTSAYALFELLSVT
;
A
#
# COMPACT_ATOMS: atom_id res chain seq x y z
N MET A 1 -3.82 -11.59 -24.77
CA MET A 1 -4.07 -10.70 -23.62
C MET A 1 -2.73 -10.08 -23.24
N LYS A 2 -2.62 -8.76 -23.06
CA LYS A 2 -1.37 -8.19 -22.51
C LYS A 2 -1.30 -8.56 -21.02
N PRO A 3 -0.18 -9.08 -20.51
CA PRO A 3 -0.05 -9.40 -19.10
C PRO A 3 -0.26 -8.11 -18.28
N GLN A 4 -1.09 -8.20 -17.25
CA GLN A 4 -1.24 -7.11 -16.28
C GLN A 4 -0.09 -7.19 -15.28
N PRO A 5 0.48 -6.04 -14.88
CA PRO A 5 1.58 -6.03 -13.91
C PRO A 5 1.10 -6.49 -12.53
N THR A 6 1.99 -7.18 -11.80
CA THR A 6 1.73 -7.59 -10.41
C THR A 6 1.63 -6.37 -9.50
N LEU A 7 1.01 -6.53 -8.31
CA LEU A 7 0.95 -5.46 -7.30
C LEU A 7 2.36 -4.94 -6.96
N GLN A 8 3.29 -5.85 -6.73
CA GLN A 8 4.68 -5.52 -6.42
C GLN A 8 5.33 -4.70 -7.55
N ALA A 9 5.16 -5.12 -8.80
CA ALA A 9 5.77 -4.45 -9.94
C ALA A 9 5.26 -3.02 -10.12
N ARG A 10 3.96 -2.79 -9.94
CA ARG A 10 3.39 -1.43 -9.99
C ARG A 10 3.92 -0.54 -8.87
N LEU A 11 3.95 -1.05 -7.63
CA LEU A 11 4.45 -0.27 -6.50
C LEU A 11 5.93 0.10 -6.64
N LEU A 12 6.75 -0.84 -7.12
CA LEU A 12 8.15 -0.58 -7.42
C LEU A 12 8.31 0.44 -8.56
N GLY A 13 7.55 0.29 -9.65
CA GLY A 13 7.57 1.22 -10.78
C GLY A 13 7.25 2.66 -10.37
N HIS A 14 6.23 2.84 -9.52
CA HIS A 14 5.91 4.15 -8.94
C HIS A 14 7.06 4.73 -8.12
N GLU A 15 7.73 3.91 -7.31
CA GLU A 15 8.84 4.39 -6.48
C GLU A 15 10.07 4.74 -7.32
N LEU A 16 10.37 3.96 -8.36
CA LEU A 16 11.43 4.27 -9.33
C LEU A 16 11.17 5.63 -10.01
N ARG A 17 9.95 5.83 -10.51
CA ARG A 17 9.53 7.11 -11.11
C ARG A 17 9.72 8.27 -10.15
N ARG A 18 9.25 8.13 -8.92
CA ARG A 18 9.36 9.16 -7.87
C ARG A 18 10.82 9.53 -7.60
N ILE A 19 11.70 8.52 -7.45
CA ILE A 19 13.13 8.75 -7.19
C ILE A 19 13.77 9.46 -8.38
N ARG A 20 13.46 9.05 -9.61
CA ARG A 20 13.94 9.70 -10.83
C ARG A 20 13.53 11.17 -10.86
N GLU A 21 12.25 11.46 -10.68
CA GLU A 21 11.70 12.81 -10.72
C GLU A 21 12.26 13.70 -9.59
N ALA A 22 12.37 13.17 -8.38
CA ALA A 22 12.98 13.88 -7.25
C ALA A 22 14.46 14.19 -7.47
N SER A 23 15.14 13.40 -8.31
CA SER A 23 16.53 13.64 -8.71
C SER A 23 16.66 14.62 -9.90
N GLY A 24 15.54 15.12 -10.43
CA GLY A 24 15.52 16.02 -11.59
C GLY A 24 15.89 15.34 -12.91
N LEU A 25 15.85 13.99 -12.96
CA LEU A 25 16.26 13.23 -14.13
C LEU A 25 15.08 12.91 -15.06
N THR A 26 15.34 12.97 -16.35
CA THR A 26 14.45 12.45 -17.39
C THR A 26 14.62 10.95 -17.58
N VAL A 27 13.63 10.30 -18.19
CA VAL A 27 13.70 8.88 -18.56
C VAL A 27 14.90 8.63 -19.49
N ALA A 28 15.18 9.55 -20.43
CA ALA A 28 16.30 9.44 -21.35
C ALA A 28 17.66 9.51 -20.64
N GLU A 29 17.78 10.37 -19.63
CA GLU A 29 19.01 10.44 -18.82
C GLU A 29 19.20 9.17 -18.00
N VAL A 30 18.17 8.66 -17.32
CA VAL A 30 18.28 7.38 -16.59
C VAL A 30 18.65 6.23 -17.52
N ALA A 31 18.04 6.18 -18.70
CA ALA A 31 18.36 5.19 -19.73
C ALA A 31 19.84 5.25 -20.14
N ALA A 32 20.36 6.46 -20.40
CA ALA A 32 21.78 6.67 -20.72
C ALA A 32 22.72 6.25 -19.58
N HIS A 33 22.38 6.54 -18.32
CA HIS A 33 23.20 6.16 -17.15
C HIS A 33 23.19 4.65 -16.87
N THR A 34 22.10 3.96 -17.21
CA THR A 34 21.92 2.52 -16.92
C THR A 34 22.22 1.62 -18.12
N GLY A 35 22.49 2.19 -19.30
CA GLY A 35 22.68 1.45 -20.55
C GLY A 35 21.41 0.76 -21.07
N GLN A 36 20.23 1.21 -20.61
CA GLN A 36 18.93 0.69 -21.05
C GLN A 36 18.32 1.58 -22.14
N SER A 37 17.29 1.11 -22.83
CA SER A 37 16.50 1.99 -23.69
C SER A 37 15.54 2.85 -22.85
N PRO A 38 15.19 4.07 -23.31
CA PRO A 38 14.15 4.87 -22.64
C PRO A 38 12.82 4.12 -22.53
N GLY A 39 12.51 3.26 -23.51
CA GLY A 39 11.31 2.42 -23.49
C GLY A 39 11.33 1.39 -22.37
N ASP A 40 12.48 0.80 -22.07
CA ASP A 40 12.61 -0.19 -20.99
C ASP A 40 12.50 0.47 -19.61
N VAL A 41 13.12 1.63 -19.42
CA VAL A 41 12.96 2.43 -18.19
C VAL A 41 11.50 2.81 -17.99
N GLN A 42 10.83 3.29 -19.04
CA GLN A 42 9.40 3.63 -18.97
C GLN A 42 8.55 2.41 -18.61
N ARG A 43 8.80 1.25 -19.23
CA ARG A 43 8.11 -0.01 -18.91
C ARG A 43 8.29 -0.40 -17.44
N LEU A 44 9.50 -0.28 -16.90
CA LEU A 44 9.78 -0.55 -15.49
C LEU A 44 9.01 0.40 -14.57
N GLU A 45 8.98 1.69 -14.89
CA GLU A 45 8.21 2.68 -14.12
C GLU A 45 6.70 2.47 -14.20
N ASP A 46 6.21 1.94 -15.33
CA ASP A 46 4.82 1.53 -15.48
C ASP A 46 4.53 0.17 -14.83
N GLY A 47 5.53 -0.46 -14.21
CA GLY A 47 5.45 -1.77 -13.57
C GLY A 47 5.26 -2.92 -14.55
N VAL A 48 5.42 -2.69 -15.86
CA VAL A 48 5.19 -3.68 -16.91
C VAL A 48 6.28 -4.74 -16.89
N THR A 49 5.93 -5.94 -16.44
CA THR A 49 6.82 -7.11 -16.43
C THR A 49 6.30 -8.19 -17.37
N ASP A 50 7.19 -9.09 -17.79
CA ASP A 50 6.82 -10.27 -18.60
C ASP A 50 6.26 -11.41 -17.72
N ALA A 51 5.74 -11.09 -16.53
CA ALA A 51 5.18 -12.08 -15.62
C ALA A 51 3.94 -12.75 -16.25
N PRO A 52 3.82 -14.08 -16.14
CA PRO A 52 2.76 -14.83 -16.81
C PRO A 52 1.37 -14.52 -16.25
N GLU A 53 1.26 -14.17 -14.96
CA GLU A 53 0.01 -13.77 -14.31
C GLU A 53 0.24 -12.63 -13.30
N PRO A 54 -0.72 -11.71 -13.14
CA PRO A 54 -0.66 -10.72 -12.08
C PRO A 54 -0.78 -11.43 -10.74
N GLU A 55 0.22 -11.27 -9.86
CA GLU A 55 0.12 -11.64 -8.46
C GLU A 55 -0.56 -10.48 -7.72
N PRO A 56 -1.84 -10.62 -7.31
CA PRO A 56 -2.60 -9.54 -6.67
C PRO A 56 -2.28 -9.41 -5.19
N THR A 57 -1.49 -10.34 -4.64
CA THR A 57 -1.12 -10.38 -3.23
C THR A 57 0.39 -10.22 -3.09
N LEU A 58 0.80 -9.38 -2.16
CA LEU A 58 2.20 -9.20 -1.76
C LEU A 58 2.32 -9.53 -0.28
N TRP A 59 3.13 -10.53 0.03
CA TRP A 59 3.55 -10.83 1.39
C TRP A 59 4.94 -10.27 1.66
N CYS A 60 5.10 -9.59 2.77
CA CYS A 60 6.41 -9.19 3.24
C CYS A 60 6.51 -9.28 4.76
N ARG A 61 7.73 -9.28 5.27
CA ARG A 61 8.00 -9.20 6.69
C ARG A 61 7.57 -7.83 7.22
N TRP A 62 7.16 -7.78 8.48
CA TRP A 62 6.86 -6.52 9.15
C TRP A 62 8.18 -5.81 9.52
N ASP A 63 8.83 -5.23 8.51
CA ASP A 63 10.08 -4.48 8.59
C ASP A 63 10.06 -3.30 7.61
N THR A 64 11.24 -2.80 7.23
CA THR A 64 11.41 -1.70 6.26
C THR A 64 10.68 -1.96 4.95
N THR A 65 10.47 -3.22 4.55
CA THR A 65 9.71 -3.58 3.35
C THR A 65 8.24 -3.21 3.49
N ALA A 66 7.58 -3.64 4.57
CA ALA A 66 6.19 -3.32 4.84
C ALA A 66 6.00 -1.81 4.99
N THR A 67 6.89 -1.14 5.72
CA THR A 67 6.87 0.32 5.88
C THR A 67 7.00 1.04 4.53
N SER A 68 7.87 0.56 3.64
CA SER A 68 8.03 1.15 2.30
C SER A 68 6.77 0.99 1.46
N VAL A 69 6.15 -0.18 1.46
CA VAL A 69 4.90 -0.43 0.73
C VAL A 69 3.78 0.46 1.26
N ILE A 70 3.61 0.54 2.59
CA ILE A 70 2.63 1.44 3.22
C ILE A 70 2.87 2.88 2.80
N ASN A 71 4.13 3.35 2.84
CA ASN A 71 4.47 4.71 2.45
C ASN A 71 4.15 5.00 0.98
N VAL A 72 4.37 4.05 0.07
CA VAL A 72 3.98 4.20 -1.34
C VAL A 72 2.45 4.29 -1.44
N LEU A 73 1.71 3.40 -0.79
CA LEU A 73 0.25 3.41 -0.82
C LEU A 73 -0.34 4.68 -0.23
N CYS A 74 0.18 5.19 0.89
CA CYS A 74 -0.23 6.47 1.48
C CYS A 74 -0.01 7.66 0.53
N ARG A 75 1.03 7.62 -0.31
CA ARG A 75 1.28 8.68 -1.31
C ARG A 75 0.34 8.60 -2.52
N LEU A 76 -0.02 7.38 -2.91
CA LEU A 76 -0.82 7.13 -4.11
C LEU A 76 -2.32 7.21 -3.85
N ALA A 77 -2.76 6.93 -2.62
CA ALA A 77 -4.17 6.84 -2.28
C ALA A 77 -4.85 8.22 -2.28
N ASP A 78 -6.10 8.26 -2.76
CA ASP A 78 -7.01 9.40 -2.59
C ASP A 78 -7.86 9.27 -1.32
N ARG A 79 -8.05 8.03 -0.83
CA ARG A 79 -8.77 7.71 0.39
C ARG A 79 -8.14 6.53 1.12
N ILE A 80 -8.09 6.63 2.45
CA ILE A 80 -7.58 5.62 3.36
C ILE A 80 -8.64 5.35 4.43
N ASP A 81 -9.16 4.12 4.47
CA ASP A 81 -10.08 3.67 5.51
C ASP A 81 -9.37 2.71 6.47
N ILE A 82 -9.45 2.97 7.77
CA ILE A 82 -8.73 2.25 8.82
C ILE A 82 -9.76 1.65 9.79
N TYR A 83 -9.77 0.33 9.90
CA TYR A 83 -10.61 -0.40 10.85
C TYR A 83 -9.79 -0.97 12.00
N ALA A 84 -10.31 -0.83 13.22
CA ALA A 84 -9.69 -1.27 14.46
C ALA A 84 -8.21 -0.83 14.53
N PRO A 85 -7.95 0.50 14.51
CA PRO A 85 -6.58 1.00 14.56
C PRO A 85 -5.88 0.40 15.78
N LEU A 86 -4.83 -0.37 15.54
CA LEU A 86 -4.03 -0.92 16.61
C LEU A 86 -3.25 0.22 17.24
N GLY A 87 -3.66 0.64 18.44
CA GLY A 87 -2.74 1.29 19.36
C GLY A 87 -1.64 0.31 19.78
N ILE A 88 -0.46 0.83 20.13
CA ILE A 88 0.62 0.01 20.70
C ILE A 88 0.04 -0.77 21.89
N HIS A 89 0.17 -2.09 21.89
CA HIS A 89 -0.22 -2.90 23.03
C HIS A 89 0.71 -2.52 24.21
N PRO A 90 0.20 -2.12 25.40
CA PRO A 90 1.03 -1.57 26.48
C PRO A 90 2.16 -2.50 26.95
N ALA A 91 1.94 -3.82 26.92
CA ALA A 91 2.99 -4.81 27.25
C ALA A 91 4.12 -4.92 26.19
N LEU A 92 4.01 -4.23 25.06
CA LEU A 92 4.98 -4.20 23.96
C LEU A 92 5.67 -2.83 23.82
N GLU A 93 5.52 -1.91 24.79
CA GLU A 93 6.17 -0.58 24.81
C GLU A 93 7.70 -0.61 24.67
N HIS A 94 8.33 -1.78 24.88
CA HIS A 94 9.79 -1.97 24.76
C HIS A 94 10.22 -2.54 23.40
N LEU A 95 9.29 -2.82 22.49
CA LEU A 95 9.64 -3.15 21.12
C LEU A 95 9.85 -1.84 20.36
N ASP A 96 11.08 -1.72 19.83
CA ASP A 96 11.54 -0.68 18.91
C ASP A 96 10.42 -0.24 17.95
N PRO A 97 10.21 1.06 17.68
CA PRO A 97 9.24 1.58 16.70
C PRO A 97 9.21 0.88 15.33
N ASP A 98 10.21 0.04 15.03
CA ASP A 98 10.31 -0.85 13.88
C ASP A 98 9.53 -2.19 13.96
N ARG A 99 8.85 -2.51 15.07
CA ARG A 99 8.14 -3.79 15.25
C ARG A 99 6.68 -3.63 15.70
N CYS A 100 5.77 -3.82 14.74
CA CYS A 100 4.31 -3.82 14.88
C CYS A 100 3.68 -2.47 15.20
N THR A 101 3.51 -1.65 14.16
CA THR A 101 2.55 -0.55 14.17
C THR A 101 2.03 -0.39 12.76
N ALA A 102 0.73 -0.64 12.53
CA ALA A 102 0.05 -0.07 11.36
C ALA A 102 0.05 1.45 11.56
N TYR A 103 1.17 2.08 11.20
CA TYR A 103 1.35 3.52 11.27
C TYR A 103 0.40 4.15 10.25
N VAL A 104 -0.68 4.73 10.75
CA VAL A 104 -1.08 6.05 10.30
C VAL A 104 -0.97 6.95 11.53
N LEU A 105 0.27 7.28 11.89
CA LEU A 105 0.56 8.29 12.90
C LEU A 105 -0.10 9.58 12.41
N THR A 106 -1.09 10.04 13.17
CA THR A 106 -1.84 11.29 12.96
C THR A 106 -0.94 12.54 12.88
N GLY A 107 0.37 12.40 13.11
CA GLY A 107 1.36 13.49 13.09
C GLY A 107 2.56 13.29 12.14
N THR A 108 2.64 12.20 11.38
CA THR A 108 3.70 12.02 10.36
C THR A 108 3.08 11.82 8.97
N ALA A 109 2.63 12.94 8.43
CA ALA A 109 2.62 13.24 7.00
C ALA A 109 2.04 12.18 6.04
N VAL A 110 0.76 12.35 5.76
CA VAL A 110 0.47 12.91 4.44
C VAL A 110 0.16 14.38 4.72
N ASP A 111 1.13 15.28 4.53
CA ASP A 111 0.88 16.73 4.51
C ASP A 111 0.15 17.08 3.21
N ARG A 112 -0.98 16.39 2.99
CA ARG A 112 -1.87 16.62 1.88
C ARG A 112 -3.28 16.70 2.40
N THR A 113 -3.88 17.83 2.09
CA THR A 113 -5.27 18.14 2.36
C THR A 113 -6.22 17.47 1.38
N ASP A 114 -5.70 16.71 0.40
CA ASP A 114 -6.47 16.07 -0.67
C ASP A 114 -6.75 14.57 -0.43
N VAL A 115 -6.29 14.00 0.69
CA VAL A 115 -6.56 12.61 1.06
C VAL A 115 -7.65 12.53 2.12
N THR A 116 -8.67 11.70 1.86
CA THR A 116 -9.72 11.43 2.85
C THR A 116 -9.30 10.28 3.77
N ILE A 117 -9.10 10.56 5.06
CA ILE A 117 -8.79 9.53 6.06
C ILE A 117 -10.03 9.26 6.92
N ARG A 118 -10.40 7.99 7.04
CA ARG A 118 -11.51 7.55 7.89
C ARG A 118 -11.05 6.52 8.91
N HIS A 119 -11.35 6.79 10.19
CA HIS A 119 -11.06 5.87 11.28
C HIS A 119 -12.35 5.24 11.81
N ILE A 120 -12.33 3.92 11.99
CA ILE A 120 -13.40 3.16 12.64
C ILE A 120 -12.79 2.39 13.80
N THR A 121 -13.14 2.79 15.03
CA THR A 121 -12.69 2.12 16.26
C THR A 121 -13.17 0.69 16.32
N HIS A 122 -12.42 -0.19 16.99
CA HIS A 122 -12.83 -1.59 17.15
C HIS A 122 -14.15 -1.67 17.92
N VAL A 123 -15.20 -2.10 17.23
CA VAL A 123 -16.50 -2.47 17.78
C VAL A 123 -16.70 -3.95 17.47
N ALA A 124 -17.25 -4.71 18.41
CA ALA A 124 -17.41 -6.16 18.25
C ALA A 124 -18.39 -6.45 17.08
N HIS A 125 -17.86 -6.68 15.89
CA HIS A 125 -18.62 -7.06 14.71
C HIS A 125 -18.28 -8.49 14.27
N PRO A 126 -19.28 -9.37 14.14
CA PRO A 126 -19.07 -10.72 13.63
C PRO A 126 -18.36 -10.69 12.27
N GLY A 127 -17.18 -11.31 12.18
CA GLY A 127 -16.39 -11.40 10.94
C GLY A 127 -15.36 -10.29 10.73
N ALA A 128 -15.26 -9.31 11.63
CA ALA A 128 -14.25 -8.25 11.59
C ALA A 128 -13.34 -8.30 12.83
N ASP A 129 -12.79 -9.50 13.11
CA ASP A 129 -11.97 -9.76 14.30
C ASP A 129 -10.52 -9.23 14.16
N ARG A 130 -10.17 -8.70 12.98
CA ARG A 130 -8.80 -8.28 12.68
C ARG A 130 -8.75 -6.85 12.16
N PRO A 131 -7.77 -6.06 12.62
CA PRO A 131 -7.43 -4.78 12.02
C PRO A 131 -7.19 -4.92 10.52
N LEU A 132 -7.60 -3.92 9.75
CA LEU A 132 -7.27 -3.82 8.34
C LEU A 132 -7.26 -2.36 7.90
N THR A 133 -6.55 -2.09 6.81
CA THR A 133 -6.54 -0.77 6.17
C THR A 133 -6.82 -0.92 4.69
N ARG A 134 -7.72 -0.11 4.14
CA ARG A 134 -8.02 -0.05 2.71
C ARG A 134 -7.46 1.24 2.13
N PHE A 135 -6.65 1.11 1.09
CA PHE A 135 -6.14 2.21 0.29
C PHE A 135 -6.90 2.24 -1.03
N THR A 136 -7.70 3.29 -1.24
CA THR A 136 -8.32 3.56 -2.54
C THR A 136 -7.33 4.34 -3.38
N LEU A 137 -7.03 3.83 -4.57
CA LEU A 137 -6.10 4.46 -5.51
C LEU A 137 -6.92 5.15 -6.61
N PRO A 138 -6.43 6.28 -7.16
CA PRO A 138 -7.15 7.02 -8.20
C PRO A 138 -7.27 6.23 -9.52
N ASN A 139 -6.31 5.33 -9.77
CA ASN A 139 -6.27 4.47 -10.95
C ASN A 139 -5.91 3.05 -10.53
N GLY A 140 -6.87 2.12 -10.67
CA GLY A 140 -6.66 0.70 -10.38
C GLY A 140 -7.49 0.18 -9.20
N PRO A 141 -7.34 -1.11 -8.86
CA PRO A 141 -8.01 -1.68 -7.70
C PRO A 141 -7.50 -1.05 -6.40
N ALA A 142 -8.37 -1.03 -5.38
CA ALA A 142 -7.95 -0.71 -4.02
C ALA A 142 -7.01 -1.79 -3.50
N VAL A 143 -6.17 -1.44 -2.52
CA VAL A 143 -5.27 -2.37 -1.84
C VAL A 143 -5.72 -2.51 -0.40
N VAL A 144 -5.88 -3.74 0.08
CA VAL A 144 -6.16 -4.04 1.49
C VAL A 144 -4.90 -4.54 2.17
N LEU A 145 -4.56 -3.92 3.30
CA LEU A 145 -3.52 -4.32 4.21
C LEU A 145 -4.13 -5.09 5.38
N TYR A 146 -3.65 -6.32 5.58
CA TYR A 146 -3.81 -7.08 6.83
C TYR A 146 -2.49 -7.13 7.59
N PRO A 147 -2.41 -6.53 8.80
CA PRO A 147 -1.26 -6.66 9.66
C PRO A 147 -1.28 -8.01 10.40
N TYR A 148 -0.14 -8.70 10.38
CA TYR A 148 0.13 -9.90 11.17
C TYR A 148 1.32 -9.63 12.09
N LEU A 149 1.48 -10.47 13.13
CA LEU A 149 2.54 -10.31 14.14
C LEU A 149 3.96 -10.20 13.56
N HIS A 150 4.23 -10.86 12.43
CA HIS A 150 5.56 -10.89 11.81
C HIS A 150 5.55 -10.57 10.32
N GLY A 151 4.41 -10.13 9.79
CA GLY A 151 4.26 -9.93 8.35
C GLY A 151 3.10 -9.01 8.00
N ALA A 152 3.16 -8.47 6.80
CA ALA A 152 2.09 -7.70 6.20
C ALA A 152 1.64 -8.43 4.94
N GLN A 153 0.31 -8.55 4.78
CA GLN A 153 -0.29 -8.94 3.52
C GLN A 153 -0.94 -7.72 2.89
N PHE A 154 -0.53 -7.41 1.66
CA PHE A 154 -1.21 -6.44 0.79
C PHE A 154 -1.93 -7.22 -0.28
N THR A 155 -3.19 -6.91 -0.58
CA THR A 155 -3.95 -7.67 -1.56
C THR A 155 -4.96 -6.84 -2.31
N GLU A 156 -5.13 -7.20 -3.59
CA GLU A 156 -6.15 -6.70 -4.52
C GLU A 156 -7.13 -7.81 -4.90
N GLU A 157 -7.07 -8.95 -4.21
CA GLU A 157 -7.93 -10.09 -4.46
C GLU A 157 -9.42 -9.69 -4.33
N PRO A 158 -10.26 -9.92 -5.35
CA PRO A 158 -11.64 -9.42 -5.37
C PRO A 158 -12.47 -9.81 -4.14
N ALA A 159 -12.24 -10.99 -3.57
CA ALA A 159 -12.95 -11.45 -2.37
C ALA A 159 -12.58 -10.62 -1.11
N HIS A 160 -11.30 -10.26 -0.96
CA HIS A 160 -10.83 -9.40 0.12
C HIS A 160 -11.34 -7.97 -0.06
N LEU A 161 -11.32 -7.45 -1.30
CA LEU A 161 -11.88 -6.14 -1.61
C LEU A 161 -13.37 -6.09 -1.28
N THR A 162 -14.15 -7.06 -1.76
CA THR A 162 -15.59 -7.15 -1.49
C THR A 162 -15.89 -7.16 0.02
N SER A 163 -15.12 -7.93 0.79
CA SER A 163 -15.27 -8.01 2.25
C SER A 163 -14.93 -6.67 2.92
N ALA A 164 -13.84 -6.01 2.49
CA ALA A 164 -13.47 -4.70 3.00
C ALA A 164 -14.52 -3.63 2.65
N TYR A 165 -15.05 -3.62 1.43
CA TYR A 165 -16.16 -2.75 1.03
C TYR A 165 -17.37 -2.96 1.94
N ALA A 166 -17.82 -4.21 2.10
CA ALA A 166 -18.96 -4.53 2.95
C ALA A 166 -18.76 -4.04 4.39
N LEU A 167 -17.57 -4.25 4.96
CA LEU A 167 -17.23 -3.78 6.30
C LEU A 167 -17.33 -2.24 6.40
N PHE A 168 -16.61 -1.51 5.54
CA PHE A 168 -16.55 -0.06 5.64
C PHE A 168 -17.88 0.62 5.31
N GLU A 169 -18.66 0.09 4.37
CA GLU A 169 -19.99 0.62 4.05
C GLU A 169 -21.00 0.33 5.18
N LEU A 170 -21.01 -0.89 5.72
CA LEU A 170 -21.91 -1.26 6.84
C LEU A 170 -21.65 -0.41 8.08
N LEU A 171 -20.38 -0.11 8.38
CA LEU A 171 -20.00 0.76 9.49
C LEU A 171 -20.15 2.27 9.20
N SER A 172 -20.68 2.65 8.02
CA SER A 172 -21.01 4.05 7.68
C SER A 172 -22.41 4.47 8.09
N VAL A 173 -23.25 3.52 8.47
CA VAL A 173 -24.67 3.75 8.76
C VAL A 173 -24.95 3.92 10.27
N THR A 174 -23.89 4.00 11.08
CA THR A 174 -23.95 4.15 12.54
C THR A 174 -23.22 5.40 12.98
#